data_AF-A0A354BKW0-F1
#
_entry.id   AF-A0A354BKW0-F1
#
_cell.length_a   1.000
_cell.length_b   1.000
_cell.length_c   1.000
_cell.angle_alpha   90.00
_cell.angle_beta   90.00
_cell.angle_gamma   90.00
#
_symmetry.space_group_name_H-M   'P 1'
#
loop_
_entity.id
_entity.type
_entity.pdbx_description
1 polymer ?
#
loop_
_entity_poly.entity_id
_entity_poly.type
_entity_poly.pdbx_seq_one_letter_code
_entity_poly.pdbx_strand_id
1 'polypeptide(L)'
;MITILMQRDRPVCAEWVALANQHQSHPLQAVYMDPDTLHREGSMVRISVLIDWKTMQGGRTPTRFYSTTLTKLVDCAERRVRTLTVTDFYGHMGTGEVIGGGSAISEGHWAPVVPGTITEGLCDAACGKQ
;
A
#
# COMPACT_ATOMS: atom_id res chain seq x y z
N MET A 1 4.42 47.11 7.95
CA MET A 1 4.96 45.78 8.33
C MET A 1 4.21 44.74 7.51
N ILE A 2 4.83 44.21 6.45
CA ILE A 2 4.23 43.16 5.61
C ILE A 2 4.61 41.82 6.27
N THR A 3 3.62 41.12 6.81
CA THR A 3 3.82 39.79 7.37
C THR A 3 3.89 38.79 6.22
N ILE A 4 5.09 38.38 5.84
CA ILE A 4 5.30 37.33 4.83
C ILE A 4 5.05 35.99 5.53
N LEU A 5 3.92 35.33 5.20
CA LEU A 5 3.68 33.93 5.56
C LEU A 5 4.60 33.06 4.70
N MET A 6 5.68 32.58 5.29
CA MET A 6 6.55 31.56 4.71
C MET A 6 5.80 30.22 4.76
N GLN A 7 5.10 29.89 3.68
CA GLN A 7 4.47 28.59 3.53
C GLN A 7 5.59 27.55 3.35
N ARG A 8 5.84 26.76 4.38
CA ARG A 8 6.78 25.63 4.31
C ARG A 8 6.10 24.54 3.49
N ASP A 9 6.36 24.51 2.20
CA ASP A 9 6.12 23.31 1.39
C ASP A 9 7.09 22.24 1.90
N ARG A 10 6.61 21.38 2.83
CA ARG A 10 7.33 20.15 3.10
C ARG A 10 7.27 19.34 1.81
N PRO A 11 8.40 18.81 1.31
CA PRO A 11 8.31 17.75 0.33
C PRO A 11 7.41 16.68 0.95
N VAL A 12 6.32 16.31 0.25
CA VAL A 12 5.53 15.13 0.61
C VAL A 12 6.41 13.93 0.28
N CYS A 13 7.37 13.65 1.16
CA CYS A 13 8.04 12.37 1.18
C CYS A 13 6.97 11.39 1.66
N ALA A 14 6.50 10.51 0.78
CA ALA A 14 5.62 9.40 1.15
C ALA A 14 6.16 8.73 2.44
N GLU A 15 5.47 8.94 3.56
CA GLU A 15 5.87 8.38 4.84
C GLU A 15 5.16 7.04 4.98
N TRP A 16 5.84 5.97 4.57
CA TRP A 16 5.33 4.62 4.72
C TRP A 16 5.14 4.30 6.21
N VAL A 17 3.89 4.13 6.64
CA VAL A 17 3.52 3.76 8.01
C VAL A 17 3.26 2.26 8.07
N ALA A 18 3.95 1.55 8.96
CA ALA A 18 3.75 0.12 9.13
C ALA A 18 2.33 -0.18 9.65
N LEU A 19 1.70 -1.22 9.12
CA LEU A 19 0.47 -1.75 9.72
C LEU A 19 0.77 -2.31 11.12
N ALA A 20 -0.23 -2.26 12.01
CA ALA A 20 -0.10 -2.78 13.36
C ALA A 20 0.33 -4.26 13.35
N ASN A 21 1.19 -4.64 14.30
CA ASN A 21 1.85 -5.96 14.34
C ASN A 21 0.88 -7.15 14.23
N GLN A 22 -0.32 -7.03 14.80
CA GLN A 22 -1.36 -8.08 14.72
C GLN A 22 -1.82 -8.39 13.29
N HIS A 23 -1.65 -7.46 12.34
CA HIS A 23 -1.95 -7.63 10.93
C HIS A 23 -0.70 -7.96 10.09
N GLN A 24 0.48 -8.04 10.69
CA GLN A 24 1.74 -8.45 10.05
C GLN A 24 1.88 -9.99 10.08
N SER A 25 0.91 -10.70 9.52
CA SER A 25 0.76 -12.15 9.73
C SER A 25 1.81 -13.02 9.03
N HIS A 26 2.50 -12.51 8.01
CA HIS A 26 3.45 -13.29 7.22
C HIS A 26 4.91 -12.98 7.60
N PRO A 27 5.71 -13.97 8.04
CA PRO A 27 7.03 -13.72 8.64
C PRO A 27 8.09 -13.20 7.66
N LEU A 28 7.87 -13.36 6.36
CA LEU A 28 8.83 -12.97 5.31
C LEU A 28 8.59 -11.57 4.74
N GLN A 29 7.63 -10.81 5.26
CA GLN A 29 7.35 -9.46 4.79
C GLN A 29 7.01 -8.50 5.92
N ALA A 30 7.18 -7.21 5.64
CA ALA A 30 6.58 -6.12 6.39
C ALA A 30 5.66 -5.33 5.45
N VAL A 31 4.46 -4.99 5.92
CA VAL A 31 3.48 -4.24 5.14
C VAL A 31 3.30 -2.84 5.71
N TYR A 32 3.31 -1.87 4.82
CA TYR A 32 3.14 -0.45 5.11
C TYR A 32 2.02 0.11 4.26
N MET A 33 1.48 1.25 4.69
CA MET A 33 0.57 2.07 3.92
C MET A 33 1.07 3.51 3.89
N ASP A 34 0.69 4.24 2.86
CA ASP A 34 0.90 5.68 2.79
C ASP A 34 -0.42 6.39 3.15
N PRO A 35 -0.54 6.98 4.36
CA PRO A 35 -1.76 7.65 4.79
C PRO A 35 -2.08 8.87 3.93
N ASP A 36 -1.09 9.52 3.31
CA ASP A 36 -1.29 10.73 2.50
C ASP A 36 -1.95 10.41 1.14
N THR A 37 -1.98 9.13 0.77
CA THR A 37 -2.63 8.65 -0.47
C THR A 37 -4.09 8.24 -0.29
N LEU A 38 -4.60 8.32 0.94
CA LEU A 38 -5.99 8.01 1.24
C LEU A 38 -6.94 8.94 0.48
N HIS A 39 -7.73 8.36 -0.41
CA HIS A 39 -8.73 9.08 -1.17
C HIS A 39 -10.08 8.37 -1.15
N ARG A 40 -11.10 9.04 -0.60
CA ARG A 40 -12.45 8.47 -0.38
C ARG A 40 -13.45 8.97 -1.41
N GLU A 41 -14.24 8.03 -1.92
CA GLU A 41 -15.39 8.29 -2.79
C GLU A 41 -16.54 7.36 -2.35
N GLY A 42 -17.50 7.92 -1.59
CA GLY A 42 -18.56 7.11 -0.96
C GLY A 42 -18.00 6.07 0.02
N SER A 43 -18.38 4.79 -0.18
CA SER A 43 -17.84 3.66 0.61
C SER A 43 -16.47 3.19 0.13
N MET A 44 -15.98 3.68 -1.02
CA MET A 44 -14.73 3.24 -1.62
C MET A 44 -13.57 4.13 -1.17
N VAL A 45 -12.46 3.52 -0.76
CA VAL A 45 -11.25 4.23 -0.35
C VAL A 45 -10.05 3.67 -1.11
N ARG A 46 -9.35 4.54 -1.83
CA ARG A 46 -8.09 4.22 -2.49
C ARG A 46 -6.93 4.51 -1.55
N ILE A 47 -5.93 3.63 -1.54
CA ILE A 47 -4.74 3.75 -0.70
C ILE A 47 -3.53 3.09 -1.34
N SER A 48 -2.35 3.67 -1.16
CA SER A 48 -1.07 3.06 -1.52
C SER A 48 -0.54 2.18 -0.39
N VAL A 49 -0.06 1.01 -0.76
CA VAL A 49 0.45 -0.02 0.13
C VAL A 49 1.83 -0.44 -0.35
N LEU A 50 2.74 -0.73 0.58
CA LEU A 50 4.05 -1.27 0.29
C LEU A 50 4.24 -2.61 1.01
N ILE A 51 4.73 -3.59 0.28
CA ILE A 51 5.20 -4.86 0.83
C ILE A 51 6.72 -4.87 0.70
N ASP A 52 7.41 -4.91 1.83
CA ASP A 52 8.87 -5.06 1.88
C ASP A 52 9.20 -6.50 2.24
N TRP A 53 9.87 -7.21 1.33
CA TRP A 53 10.19 -8.62 1.48
C TRP A 53 11.55 -8.78 2.15
N LYS A 54 11.62 -9.62 3.19
CA LYS A 54 12.89 -9.92 3.88
C LYS A 54 13.87 -10.70 3.01
N THR A 55 13.35 -11.44 2.04
CA THR A 55 14.14 -12.21 1.07
C THR A 55 13.71 -11.84 -0.33
N MET A 56 14.64 -11.93 -1.27
CA MET A 56 14.37 -11.62 -2.67
C MET A 56 13.30 -12.57 -3.22
N GLN A 57 12.27 -11.98 -3.84
CA GLN A 57 11.18 -12.68 -4.48
C GLN A 57 11.41 -12.82 -5.99
N GLY A 58 10.53 -13.57 -6.65
CA GLY A 58 10.56 -13.78 -8.09
C GLY A 58 11.47 -14.92 -8.54
N GLY A 59 11.77 -14.94 -9.84
CA GLY A 59 12.49 -16.03 -10.49
C GLY A 59 13.99 -15.78 -10.64
N ARG A 60 14.47 -15.88 -11.87
CA ARG A 60 15.82 -15.46 -12.26
C ARG A 60 15.80 -14.00 -12.67
N THR A 61 16.92 -13.31 -12.54
CA THR A 61 17.12 -11.98 -13.14
C THR A 61 16.64 -11.99 -14.60
N PRO A 62 15.86 -10.99 -15.04
CA PRO A 62 15.58 -9.73 -14.35
C PRO A 62 14.40 -9.75 -13.37
N THR A 63 13.63 -10.84 -13.22
CA THR A 63 12.34 -10.81 -12.48
C THR A 63 12.44 -10.86 -10.95
N ARG A 64 13.59 -10.49 -10.38
CA ARG A 64 13.85 -10.54 -8.94
C ARG A 64 13.60 -9.19 -8.29
N PHE A 65 12.94 -9.18 -7.13
CA PHE A 65 12.55 -7.94 -6.44
C PHE A 65 12.58 -8.09 -4.92
N TYR A 66 12.79 -6.97 -4.20
CA TYR A 66 12.77 -6.90 -2.73
C TYR A 66 11.55 -6.17 -2.18
N SER A 67 10.88 -5.35 -2.98
CA SER A 67 9.67 -4.68 -2.54
C SER A 67 8.65 -4.51 -3.65
N THR A 68 7.39 -4.35 -3.25
CA THR A 68 6.26 -4.15 -4.15
C THR A 68 5.42 -3.00 -3.62
N THR A 69 5.11 -2.01 -4.45
CA THR A 69 4.07 -1.02 -4.15
C THR A 69 2.78 -1.39 -4.87
N LEU A 70 1.65 -1.14 -4.23
CA LEU A 70 0.32 -1.45 -4.73
C LEU A 70 -0.60 -0.26 -4.50
N THR A 71 -1.45 0.03 -5.48
CA THR A 71 -2.66 0.80 -5.20
C THR A 71 -3.79 -0.17 -4.90
N LYS A 72 -4.42 -0.04 -3.74
CA LYS A 72 -5.59 -0.81 -3.33
C LYS A 72 -6.83 0.06 -3.39
N LEU A 73 -7.97 -0.56 -3.70
CA LEU A 73 -9.29 -0.01 -3.44
C LEU A 73 -9.97 -0.86 -2.37
N VAL A 74 -10.43 -0.21 -1.31
CA VAL A 74 -11.14 -0.79 -0.17
C VAL A 74 -12.60 -0.39 -0.27
N ASP A 75 -13.51 -1.36 -0.23
CA ASP A 75 -14.95 -1.12 -0.09
C ASP A 75 -15.31 -1.27 1.39
N CYS A 76 -15.54 -0.14 2.05
CA CYS A 76 -15.82 -0.08 3.48
C CYS A 76 -17.20 -0.62 3.85
N ALA A 77 -18.16 -0.63 2.91
CA ALA A 77 -19.50 -1.15 3.15
C ALA A 77 -19.51 -2.68 3.10
N GLU A 78 -18.89 -3.25 2.07
CA GLU A 78 -18.86 -4.70 1.83
C GLU A 78 -17.64 -5.40 2.44
N ARG A 79 -16.78 -4.66 3.15
CA ARG A 79 -15.51 -5.14 3.76
C ARG A 79 -14.71 -6.04 2.84
N ARG A 80 -14.30 -5.48 1.70
CA ARG A 80 -13.50 -6.18 0.68
C ARG A 80 -12.46 -5.25 0.08
N VAL A 81 -11.38 -5.83 -0.45
CA VAL A 81 -10.26 -5.10 -1.04
C VAL A 81 -9.95 -5.61 -2.43
N ARG A 82 -9.54 -4.74 -3.34
CA ARG A 82 -8.99 -5.12 -4.65
C ARG A 82 -7.69 -4.39 -4.93
N THR A 83 -6.81 -5.01 -5.69
CA THR A 83 -5.61 -4.36 -6.22
C THR A 83 -5.96 -3.65 -7.53
N LEU A 84 -5.50 -2.42 -7.69
CA LEU A 84 -5.63 -1.66 -8.94
C LEU A 84 -4.32 -1.71 -9.74
N THR A 85 -3.21 -1.47 -9.06
CA THR A 85 -1.88 -1.45 -9.69
C THR A 85 -0.86 -2.15 -8.80
N VAL A 86 0.21 -2.63 -9.43
CA VAL A 86 1.37 -3.24 -8.80
C VAL A 86 2.63 -2.66 -9.44
N THR A 87 3.67 -2.43 -8.66
CA THR A 87 5.01 -2.11 -9.15
C THR A 87 6.04 -2.80 -8.27
N ASP A 88 6.90 -3.59 -8.88
CA ASP A 88 7.96 -4.35 -8.21
C ASP A 88 9.30 -3.64 -8.38
N PHE A 89 10.06 -3.60 -7.29
CA PHE A 89 11.31 -2.87 -7.20
C PHE A 89 12.46 -3.80 -6.81
N TYR A 90 13.60 -3.61 -7.47
CA TYR A 90 14.82 -4.36 -7.15
C TYR A 90 15.32 -4.09 -5.73
N GLY A 91 15.10 -2.88 -5.19
CA GLY A 91 15.47 -2.51 -3.84
C GLY A 91 14.34 -2.69 -2.83
N HIS A 92 14.67 -2.48 -1.55
CA HIS A 92 13.72 -2.42 -0.45
C HIS A 92 12.92 -1.13 -0.47
N MET A 93 11.78 -1.11 0.22
CA MET A 93 11.01 0.11 0.47
C MET A 93 10.65 0.94 -0.78
N GLY A 94 10.40 0.28 -1.92
CA GLY A 94 9.98 0.93 -3.16
C GLY A 94 11.11 1.69 -3.86
N THR A 95 12.36 1.28 -3.63
CA THR A 95 13.55 1.94 -4.17
C THR A 95 14.29 1.08 -5.18
N GLY A 96 15.16 1.69 -5.99
CA GLY A 96 15.93 0.99 -7.01
C GLY A 96 15.18 0.85 -8.34
N GLU A 97 15.67 -0.04 -9.20
CA GLU A 97 15.12 -0.26 -10.54
C GLU A 97 13.71 -0.86 -10.46
N VAL A 98 12.80 -0.39 -11.32
CA VAL A 98 11.48 -1.00 -11.51
C VAL A 98 11.65 -2.26 -12.34
N ILE A 99 11.34 -3.40 -11.74
CA ILE A 99 11.55 -4.72 -12.32
C ILE A 99 10.32 -5.24 -13.06
N GLY A 100 9.14 -4.77 -12.65
CA GLY A 100 7.88 -5.20 -13.22
C GLY A 100 6.71 -4.48 -12.60
N GLY A 101 5.52 -4.84 -13.05
CA GLY A 101 4.28 -4.26 -12.58
C GLY A 101 3.28 -4.02 -13.71
N GLY A 102 2.21 -3.31 -13.37
CA GLY A 102 1.15 -2.95 -14.29
C GLY A 102 -0.18 -2.77 -13.56
N SER A 103 -1.22 -2.51 -14.33
CA SER A 103 -2.58 -2.62 -13.84
C SER A 103 -2.85 -4.08 -13.46
N ALA A 104 -3.40 -4.32 -12.27
CA ALA A 104 -3.90 -5.62 -11.92
C ALA A 104 -5.13 -5.89 -12.80
N ILE A 105 -4.98 -6.77 -13.80
CA ILE A 105 -5.87 -6.93 -14.97
C ILE A 105 -7.32 -7.34 -14.61
N SER A 106 -7.62 -7.66 -13.36
CA SER A 106 -8.94 -8.14 -12.99
C SER A 106 -9.81 -7.07 -12.36
N GLU A 107 -10.47 -6.28 -13.21
CA GLU A 107 -11.73 -5.66 -12.83
C GLU A 107 -12.66 -6.77 -12.30
N GLY A 108 -12.83 -6.87 -10.97
CA GLY A 108 -13.73 -7.84 -10.34
C GLY A 108 -13.11 -8.80 -9.32
N HIS A 109 -11.77 -8.92 -9.21
CA HIS A 109 -11.17 -9.75 -8.15
C HIS A 109 -11.10 -9.01 -6.81
N TRP A 110 -12.26 -8.93 -6.17
CA TRP A 110 -12.37 -8.52 -4.78
C TRP A 110 -11.97 -9.69 -3.86
N ALA A 111 -11.06 -9.41 -2.93
CA ALA A 111 -10.76 -10.31 -1.82
C ALA A 111 -11.54 -9.85 -0.58
N PRO A 112 -12.17 -10.78 0.17
CA PRO A 112 -12.82 -10.43 1.42
C PRO A 112 -11.78 -9.95 2.46
N VAL A 113 -12.22 -9.08 3.36
CA VAL A 113 -11.45 -8.74 4.56
C VAL A 113 -11.49 -9.93 5.53
N VAL A 114 -10.32 -10.42 5.93
CA VAL A 114 -10.17 -11.57 6.83
C VAL A 114 -9.58 -11.11 8.16
N PRO A 115 -10.20 -11.44 9.31
CA PRO A 115 -9.69 -11.04 10.62
C PRO A 115 -8.26 -11.51 10.88
N GLY A 116 -7.46 -10.68 11.55
CA GLY A 116 -6.05 -10.94 11.87
C GLY A 116 -5.11 -10.88 10.66
N THR A 117 -5.57 -10.39 9.52
CA THR A 117 -4.76 -10.31 8.29
C THR A 117 -4.48 -8.88 7.85
N ILE A 118 -3.59 -8.74 6.87
CA ILE A 118 -3.28 -7.48 6.20
C ILE A 118 -4.55 -6.81 5.65
N THR A 119 -5.52 -7.58 5.13
CA THR A 119 -6.73 -6.99 4.54
C THR A 119 -7.62 -6.34 5.59
N GLU A 120 -7.64 -6.85 6.83
CA GLU A 120 -8.29 -6.20 7.96
C GLU A 120 -7.55 -4.93 8.37
N GLY A 121 -6.23 -4.99 8.56
CA GLY A 121 -5.45 -3.81 8.93
C GLY A 121 -5.58 -2.66 7.93
N LEU A 122 -5.61 -2.97 6.63
CA LEU A 122 -5.87 -1.99 5.57
C LEU A 122 -7.30 -1.45 5.61
N CYS A 123 -8.30 -2.31 5.83
CA CYS A 123 -9.70 -1.89 5.93
C CYS A 123 -9.91 -0.96 7.12
N ASP A 124 -9.39 -1.32 8.29
CA ASP A 124 -9.57 -0.53 9.51
C ASP A 124 -8.85 0.82 9.40
N ALA A 125 -7.67 0.86 8.79
CA ALA A 125 -6.95 2.11 8.54
C ALA A 125 -7.65 2.99 7.50
N ALA A 126 -8.17 2.42 6.41
CA ALA A 126 -8.80 3.17 5.33
C ALA A 126 -10.21 3.65 5.68
N CYS A 127 -10.98 2.83 6.39
CA CYS A 127 -12.37 3.11 6.68
C CYS A 127 -12.57 4.00 7.90
N GLY A 128 -11.54 4.12 8.76
CA GLY A 128 -11.64 4.72 10.08
C GLY A 128 -12.33 3.78 11.08
N LYS A 129 -12.23 4.10 12.37
CA LYS A 129 -13.09 3.44 13.37
C LYS A 129 -14.53 3.86 13.08
N GLN A 130 -15.39 2.88 12.77
CA GLN A 130 -16.84 3.10 12.86
C GLN A 130 -17.23 3.28 14.33
#